data_AF-A0A0B1S7V1-F1
#
_entry.id   AF-A0A0B1S7V1-F1
#
_cell.length_a   1.000
_cell.length_b   1.000
_cell.length_c   1.000
_cell.angle_alpha   90.00
_cell.angle_beta   90.00
_cell.angle_gamma   90.00
#
_symmetry.space_group_name_H-M   'P 1'
#
loop_
_entity.id
_entity.type
_entity.pdbx_description
1 polymer ?
#
loop_
_entity_poly.entity_id
_entity_poly.type
_entity_poly.pdbx_seq_one_letter_code
_entity_poly.pdbx_strand_id
1 'polypeptide(L)'
;MSDAENRLPPEMELGNIEYKVKLVNPSSSRLQHLITQMKWRLREGQGEAIYEVGVEDGGQMSGLSDVEMEASLTTLRTMASALGASMVIVSFYRKY
;
A
#
# COMPACT_ATOMS: atom_id res chain seq x y z
N MET A 1 2.23 6.25 26.46
CA MET A 1 1.90 5.39 25.31
C MET A 1 3.21 5.13 24.61
N SER A 2 3.64 3.88 24.53
CA SER A 2 4.94 3.52 23.97
C SER A 2 4.90 3.66 22.45
N ASP A 3 5.93 4.26 21.86
CA ASP A 3 6.11 4.39 20.40
C ASP A 3 6.00 3.05 19.63
N ALA A 4 6.07 1.92 20.34
CA ALA A 4 5.93 0.57 19.81
C ALA A 4 4.54 0.22 19.25
N GLU A 5 3.44 0.87 19.67
CA GLU A 5 2.09 0.54 19.16
C GLU A 5 1.81 1.09 17.74
N ASN A 6 2.62 2.04 17.26
CA ASN A 6 2.41 2.72 15.97
C ASN A 6 3.52 2.43 14.94
N ARG A 7 4.20 1.29 15.07
CA ARG A 7 5.35 0.97 14.23
C ARG A 7 5.35 -0.48 13.76
N LEU A 8 5.34 -0.64 12.44
CA LEU A 8 5.60 -1.92 11.78
C LEU A 8 7.11 -2.18 11.69
N PRO A 9 7.56 -3.43 11.46
CA PRO A 9 8.93 -3.66 11.02
C PRO A 9 9.22 -2.86 9.75
N PRO A 10 10.49 -2.51 9.46
CA PRO A 10 10.85 -1.89 8.19
C PRO A 10 10.41 -2.74 7.00
N GLU A 11 10.05 -2.08 5.90
CA GLU A 11 9.71 -2.74 4.64
C GLU A 11 10.87 -3.61 4.17
N MET A 12 10.55 -4.81 3.72
CA MET A 12 11.51 -5.67 3.03
C MET A 12 11.48 -5.39 1.52
N GLU A 13 12.67 -5.25 0.92
CA GLU A 13 12.80 -5.11 -0.53
C GLU A 13 12.25 -6.33 -1.27
N LEU A 14 12.32 -7.52 -0.65
CA LEU A 14 11.82 -8.80 -1.16
C LEU A 14 10.46 -9.19 -0.55
N GLY A 15 9.73 -10.07 -1.24
CA GLY A 15 8.44 -10.58 -0.79
C GLY A 15 7.24 -9.79 -1.32
N ASN A 16 6.06 -10.01 -0.74
CA ASN A 16 4.78 -9.54 -1.26
C ASN A 16 4.14 -8.39 -0.48
N ILE A 17 4.85 -7.84 0.50
CA ILE A 17 4.40 -6.71 1.31
C ILE A 17 5.04 -5.43 0.77
N GLU A 18 4.24 -4.39 0.55
CA GLU A 18 4.69 -3.08 0.07
C GLU A 18 4.16 -1.96 0.97
N TYR A 19 5.04 -1.03 1.36
CA TYR A 19 4.65 0.14 2.17
C TYR A 19 4.50 1.38 1.29
N LYS A 20 3.47 2.18 1.55
CA LYS A 20 3.28 3.47 0.87
C LYS A 20 2.74 4.50 1.85
N VAL A 21 3.44 5.63 1.95
CA VAL A 21 2.90 6.79 2.67
C VAL A 21 1.54 7.19 2.08
N LYS A 22 1.45 7.35 0.75
CA LYS A 22 0.19 7.59 0.04
C LYS A 22 0.27 7.30 -1.45
N LEU A 23 -0.90 7.13 -2.08
CA LEU A 23 -1.07 6.85 -3.50
C LEU A 23 -2.12 7.77 -4.13
N VAL A 24 -2.04 9.07 -3.85
CA VAL A 24 -3.03 10.06 -4.30
C VAL A 24 -2.73 10.48 -5.74
N ASN A 25 -3.69 10.25 -6.65
CA ASN A 25 -3.72 10.77 -8.02
C ASN A 25 -2.36 10.71 -8.76
N PRO A 26 -1.75 9.51 -8.92
CA PRO A 26 -0.49 9.41 -9.64
C PRO A 26 -0.64 9.84 -11.10
N SER A 27 0.42 10.41 -11.68
CA SER A 27 0.49 10.58 -13.14
C SER A 27 0.39 9.23 -13.86
N SER A 28 0.04 9.23 -15.15
CA SER A 28 -0.05 7.99 -15.94
C SER A 28 1.27 7.20 -15.92
N SER A 29 2.42 7.87 -16.02
CA SER A 29 3.73 7.21 -15.94
C SER A 29 3.99 6.61 -14.56
N ARG A 30 3.64 7.33 -13.48
CA ARG A 30 3.78 6.82 -12.11
C ARG A 30 2.85 5.63 -11.87
N LEU A 31 1.63 5.66 -12.39
CA LEU A 31 0.67 4.57 -12.30
C LEU A 31 1.20 3.30 -12.98
N GLN A 32 1.80 3.40 -14.17
CA GLN A 32 2.40 2.25 -14.85
C GLN A 32 3.55 1.62 -14.04
N HIS A 33 4.38 2.44 -13.39
CA HIS A 33 5.41 1.93 -12.48
C HIS A 33 4.79 1.21 -11.27
N LEU A 34 3.74 1.78 -10.67
CA LEU A 34 3.04 1.17 -9.55
C LEU A 34 2.41 -0.19 -9.95
N ILE A 35 1.79 -0.28 -11.12
CA ILE A 35 1.25 -1.53 -11.67
C ILE A 35 2.36 -2.58 -11.84
N THR A 36 3.52 -2.16 -12.35
CA THR A 36 4.67 -3.07 -12.52
C THR A 36 5.18 -3.58 -11.18
N GLN A 37 5.24 -2.73 -10.17
CA GLN A 37 5.60 -3.11 -8.80
C GLN A 37 4.58 -4.09 -8.20
N MET A 38 3.28 -3.81 -8.31
CA MET A 38 2.23 -4.72 -7.83
C MET A 38 2.32 -6.09 -8.50
N LYS A 39 2.55 -6.13 -9.82
CA LYS A 39 2.76 -7.37 -10.56
C LYS A 39 3.93 -8.17 -10.02
N TRP A 40 4.99 -7.51 -9.58
CA TRP A 40 6.13 -8.17 -8.97
C TRP A 40 5.80 -8.70 -7.56
N ARG A 41 5.18 -7.88 -6.70
CA ARG A 41 4.72 -8.31 -5.36
C ARG A 41 3.76 -9.51 -5.42
N LEU A 42 2.81 -9.50 -6.36
CA LEU A 42 1.90 -10.63 -6.60
C LEU A 42 2.66 -11.91 -6.98
N ARG A 43 3.74 -11.82 -7.74
CA ARG A 43 4.55 -13.00 -8.10
C ARG A 43 5.29 -13.56 -6.89
N GLU A 44 5.90 -12.68 -6.10
CA GLU A 44 6.60 -13.07 -4.86
C GLU A 44 5.65 -13.71 -3.85
N GLY A 45 4.38 -13.27 -3.82
CA GLY A 45 3.34 -13.79 -2.93
C GLY A 45 2.41 -14.83 -3.54
N GLN A 46 2.83 -15.50 -4.63
CA GLN A 46 2.05 -16.58 -5.27
C GLN A 46 0.59 -16.21 -5.63
N GLY A 47 0.38 -14.94 -6.03
CA GLY A 47 -0.93 -14.39 -6.39
C GLY A 47 -1.46 -13.35 -5.38
N GLU A 48 -0.79 -13.15 -4.25
CA GLU A 48 -1.20 -12.19 -3.22
C GLU A 48 -0.17 -11.08 -3.02
N ALA A 49 -0.65 -9.85 -2.79
CA ALA A 49 0.17 -8.71 -2.42
C ALA A 49 -0.53 -7.93 -1.30
N ILE A 50 0.24 -7.54 -0.27
CA ILE A 50 -0.25 -6.79 0.88
C ILE A 50 0.31 -5.38 0.79
N TYR A 51 -0.58 -4.38 0.84
CA TYR A 51 -0.21 -2.97 0.81
C TYR A 51 -0.57 -2.32 2.14
N GLU A 52 0.45 -1.80 2.83
CA GLU A 52 0.26 -0.99 4.04
C GLU A 52 0.34 0.50 3.66
N VAL A 53 -0.81 1.17 3.69
CA VAL A 53 -0.97 2.55 3.23
C VAL A 53 -1.01 3.50 4.42
N GLY A 54 -0.31 4.65 4.34
CA GLY A 54 -0.08 5.53 5.48
C GLY A 54 1.11 5.11 6.34
N VAL A 55 2.00 4.29 5.78
CA VAL A 55 3.20 3.76 6.44
C VAL A 55 4.43 4.15 5.63
N GLU A 56 5.45 4.68 6.30
CA GLU A 56 6.76 4.93 5.73
C GLU A 56 7.58 3.64 5.62
N ASP A 57 8.55 3.59 4.71
CA ASP A 57 9.39 2.41 4.47
C ASP A 57 10.13 1.92 5.74
N GLY A 58 10.38 2.81 6.71
CA GLY A 58 10.94 2.48 8.03
C GLY A 58 9.95 1.88 9.04
N GLY A 59 8.70 1.63 8.61
CA GLY A 59 7.60 1.08 9.38
C GLY A 59 6.83 2.10 10.23
N GLN A 60 7.18 3.39 10.17
CA GLN A 60 6.48 4.42 10.91
C GLN A 60 5.10 4.68 10.31
N MET A 61 4.05 4.53 11.11
CA MET A 61 2.70 4.91 10.70
C MET A 61 2.57 6.44 10.73
N SER A 62 2.59 7.07 9.56
CA SER A 62 2.35 8.52 9.42
C SER A 62 0.86 8.84 9.46
N GLY A 63 0.02 7.89 9.01
CA GLY A 63 -1.42 8.07 8.84
C GLY A 63 -1.76 8.88 7.60
N LEU A 64 -3.06 8.94 7.30
CA LEU A 64 -3.63 9.70 6.19
C LEU A 64 -4.94 10.36 6.63
N SER A 65 -5.27 11.48 5.98
CA SER A 65 -6.64 11.99 6.03
C SER A 65 -7.60 11.03 5.30
N ASP A 66 -8.88 11.07 5.64
CA ASP A 66 -9.91 10.23 4.97
C ASP A 66 -9.91 10.43 3.44
N VAL A 67 -9.68 11.67 2.99
CA VAL A 67 -9.61 12.02 1.56
C VAL A 67 -8.39 11.38 0.88
N GLU A 68 -7.22 11.43 1.52
CA GLU A 68 -6.00 10.82 0.98
C GLU A 68 -6.08 9.29 1.00
N MET A 69 -6.72 8.72 2.02
CA MET A 69 -6.97 7.28 2.10
C MET A 69 -7.87 6.83 0.95
N GLU A 70 -9.02 7.47 0.74
CA GLU A 70 -9.94 7.11 -0.35
C GLU A 70 -9.29 7.24 -1.74
N ALA A 71 -8.52 8.31 -1.96
CA ALA A 71 -7.77 8.47 -3.20
C ALA A 71 -6.69 7.39 -3.38
N SER A 72 -6.03 6.98 -2.29
CA SER A 72 -5.04 5.90 -2.32
C SER A 72 -5.66 4.53 -2.61
N LEU A 73 -6.81 4.23 -2.01
CA LEU A 73 -7.59 3.03 -2.29
C LEU A 73 -8.07 2.99 -3.74
N THR A 74 -8.51 4.12 -4.29
CA THR A 74 -8.89 4.25 -5.70
C THR A 74 -7.73 3.91 -6.65
N THR A 75 -6.52 4.43 -6.35
CA THR A 75 -5.31 4.08 -7.09
C THR A 75 -5.00 2.59 -7.00
N LEU A 76 -5.04 1.99 -5.80
CA LEU A 76 -4.81 0.55 -5.62
C LEU A 76 -5.81 -0.31 -6.38
N ARG A 77 -7.10 0.04 -6.36
CA ARG A 77 -8.15 -0.64 -7.16
C ARG A 77 -7.84 -0.57 -8.65
N THR A 78 -7.39 0.59 -9.13
CA THR A 78 -7.01 0.79 -10.53
C THR A 78 -5.83 -0.10 -10.90
N MET A 79 -4.81 -0.17 -10.04
CA MET A 79 -3.65 -1.04 -10.23
C MET A 79 -4.03 -2.52 -10.28
N ALA A 80 -4.84 -2.98 -9.32
CA ALA A 80 -5.29 -4.37 -9.25
C ALA A 80 -6.13 -4.74 -10.47
N SER A 81 -7.08 -3.87 -10.88
CA SER A 81 -7.90 -4.09 -12.06
C SER A 81 -7.08 -4.19 -13.34
N ALA A 82 -5.99 -3.41 -13.48
CA ALA A 82 -5.11 -3.49 -14.64
C ALA A 82 -4.37 -4.83 -14.76
N LEU A 83 -4.26 -5.58 -13.66
CA LEU A 83 -3.62 -6.90 -13.58
C LEU A 83 -4.64 -8.05 -13.51
N GLY A 84 -5.95 -7.76 -13.56
CA GLY A 84 -7.00 -8.76 -13.37
C GLY A 84 -7.09 -9.30 -11.94
N ALA A 85 -6.56 -8.55 -10.96
CA ALA A 85 -6.62 -8.89 -9.55
C ALA A 85 -7.77 -8.16 -8.84
N SER A 86 -8.27 -8.75 -7.75
CA SER A 86 -9.24 -8.12 -6.85
C SER A 86 -8.55 -7.54 -5.62
N MET A 87 -9.10 -6.44 -5.09
CA MET A 87 -8.62 -5.82 -3.85
C MET A 87 -9.67 -5.94 -2.75
N VAL A 88 -9.22 -6.32 -1.55
CA VAL A 88 -10.01 -6.30 -0.31
C VAL A 88 -9.27 -5.53 0.76
N ILE A 89 -10.00 -4.95 1.71
CA ILE A 89 -9.43 -4.31 2.90
C ILE A 89 -9.41 -5.36 4.01
N VAL A 90 -8.21 -5.66 4.53
CA VAL A 90 -8.04 -6.67 5.60
C VAL A 90 -8.16 -6.03 6.98
N SER A 91 -7.51 -4.86 7.16
CA SER A 91 -7.48 -4.14 8.44
C SER A 91 -7.56 -2.64 8.19
N PHE A 92 -8.11 -1.90 9.16
CA PHE A 92 -8.16 -0.44 9.14
C PHE A 92 -7.83 0.11 10.53
N TYR A 93 -6.84 0.99 10.60
CA TYR A 93 -6.40 1.61 11.85
C TYR A 93 -6.81 3.08 11.88
N ARG A 94 -7.50 3.50 12.95
CA ARG A 94 -7.80 4.91 13.21
C ARG A 94 -6.90 5.43 14.32
N LYS A 95 -6.25 6.56 14.05
CA LYS A 95 -5.56 7.34 15.09
C LYS A 95 -6.63 8.18 15.79
N TYR A 96 -6.88 7.90 17.07
CA TYR A 96 -7.83 8.63 17.92
C TYR A 96 -7.26 9.98 18.35
#